data_AF-A0A7J3TDY9-F1
#
_entry.id   AF-A0A7J3TDY9-F1
#
_cell.length_a   1.000
_cell.length_b   1.000
_cell.length_c   1.000
_cell.angle_alpha   90.00
_cell.angle_beta   90.00
_cell.angle_gamma   90.00
#
_symmetry.space_group_name_H-M   'P 1'
#
loop_
_entity.id
_entity.type
_entity.pdbx_description
1 polymer ?
#
loop_
_entity_poly.entity_id
_entity_poly.type
_entity_poly.pdbx_seq_one_letter_code
_entity_poly.pdbx_strand_id
1 'polypeptide(L)'
;MSPIDYAVFLIAAFATISGFYIQGQEYISSMVKGQLVQSSIIALISFILAYYEHSIDLLILGILIAFLRGFLITYFLDKRVPGRMTYVYESNVNVASLLLIDLAFIVVGIFIIYSIVFTSADLVTKFGPSSILIFPLSLFFQGLFLIGSRRSTFSQIIGYIEEENSLVLFALFLVPVPIIIEASVFLDVLALVVISSILVIEKFRHYPMEELRG
;
A
#
# COMPACT_ATOMS: atom_id res chain seq x y z
N MET A 1 -0.68 11.02 26.23
CA MET A 1 -0.57 11.12 24.76
C MET A 1 -0.63 12.58 24.39
N SER A 2 0.32 13.04 23.60
CA SER A 2 0.33 14.40 23.08
C SER A 2 -0.81 14.58 22.05
N PRO A 3 -1.25 15.81 21.75
CA PRO A 3 -2.28 16.05 20.74
C PRO A 3 -1.92 15.48 19.36
N ILE A 4 -0.61 15.42 19.06
CA ILE A 4 -0.11 14.91 17.79
C ILE A 4 -0.19 13.38 17.70
N ASP A 5 0.00 12.66 18.82
CA ASP A 5 -0.16 11.21 18.87
C ASP A 5 -1.59 10.79 18.50
N TYR A 6 -2.60 11.56 18.95
CA TYR A 6 -4.00 11.32 18.59
C TYR A 6 -4.25 11.60 17.10
N ALA A 7 -3.67 12.68 16.55
CA ALA A 7 -3.80 12.99 15.14
C ALA A 7 -3.19 11.88 14.28
N VAL A 8 -1.96 11.46 14.58
CA VAL A 8 -1.27 10.38 13.84
C VAL A 8 -2.04 9.06 13.97
N PHE A 9 -2.56 8.74 15.15
CA PHE A 9 -3.39 7.54 15.36
C PHE A 9 -4.66 7.55 14.49
N LEU A 10 -5.38 8.67 14.44
CA LEU A 10 -6.58 8.81 13.61
C LEU A 10 -6.25 8.73 12.11
N ILE A 11 -5.18 9.38 11.67
CA ILE A 11 -4.75 9.37 10.26
C ILE A 11 -4.29 7.96 9.86
N ALA A 12 -3.58 7.24 10.73
CA ALA A 12 -3.22 5.84 10.51
C ALA A 12 -4.45 4.93 10.42
N ALA A 13 -5.47 5.17 11.24
CA ALA A 13 -6.74 4.45 11.12
C ALA A 13 -7.42 4.69 9.77
N PHE A 14 -7.40 5.93 9.26
CA PHE A 14 -7.90 6.24 7.92
C PHE A 14 -7.10 5.52 6.82
N ALA A 15 -5.78 5.36 6.98
CA ALA A 15 -4.97 4.57 6.04
C ALA A 15 -5.39 3.08 6.04
N THR A 16 -5.70 2.51 7.21
CA THR A 16 -6.23 1.13 7.27
C THR A 16 -7.61 1.01 6.62
N ILE A 17 -8.48 2.00 6.81
CA ILE A 17 -9.81 2.03 6.17
C ILE A 17 -9.67 2.10 4.64
N SER A 18 -8.71 2.85 4.10
CA SER A 18 -8.47 2.86 2.65
C SER A 18 -7.99 1.51 2.13
N GLY A 19 -7.19 0.76 2.89
CA GLY A 19 -6.77 -0.59 2.50
C GLY A 19 -7.96 -1.55 2.35
N PHE A 20 -8.88 -1.55 3.33
CA PHE A 20 -10.13 -2.31 3.23
C PHE A 20 -11.02 -1.86 2.07
N TYR A 21 -11.06 -0.56 1.78
CA TYR A 21 -11.77 -0.04 0.61
C TYR A 21 -11.19 -0.62 -0.68
N ILE A 22 -9.86 -0.66 -0.83
CA ILE A 22 -9.15 -1.26 -1.99
C ILE A 22 -9.47 -2.75 -2.10
N GLN A 23 -9.42 -3.49 -0.99
CA GLN A 23 -9.78 -4.91 -0.96
C GLN A 23 -11.23 -5.15 -1.42
N GLY A 24 -12.15 -4.23 -1.11
CA GLY A 24 -13.55 -4.30 -1.51
C GLY A 24 -13.85 -3.89 -2.95
N GLN A 25 -12.89 -3.34 -3.69
CA GLN A 25 -13.11 -2.93 -5.07
C GLN A 25 -12.97 -4.10 -6.05
N GLU A 26 -13.81 -4.11 -7.07
CA GLU A 26 -13.71 -5.06 -8.20
C GLU A 26 -13.09 -4.40 -9.45
N TYR A 27 -13.09 -3.07 -9.48
CA TYR A 27 -12.55 -2.28 -10.59
C TYR A 27 -11.12 -1.85 -10.30
N ILE A 28 -10.20 -2.21 -11.20
CA ILE A 28 -8.78 -1.85 -11.09
C ILE A 28 -8.58 -0.33 -10.98
N SER A 29 -9.33 0.48 -11.74
CA SER A 29 -9.22 1.95 -11.64
C SER A 29 -9.61 2.49 -10.26
N SER A 30 -10.63 1.90 -9.61
CA SER A 30 -11.01 2.28 -8.25
C SER A 30 -9.96 1.84 -7.22
N MET A 31 -9.35 0.66 -7.41
CA MET A 31 -8.23 0.20 -6.58
C MET A 31 -7.03 1.13 -6.69
N VAL A 32 -6.65 1.55 -7.91
CA VAL A 32 -5.54 2.48 -8.16
C VAL A 32 -5.78 3.85 -7.52
N LYS A 33 -7.02 4.36 -7.59
CA LYS A 33 -7.39 5.62 -6.91
C LYS A 33 -7.42 5.48 -5.39
N GLY A 34 -7.88 4.35 -4.87
CA GLY A 34 -7.79 4.04 -3.43
C GLY A 34 -6.34 4.04 -2.96
N GLN A 35 -5.46 3.41 -3.74
CA GLN A 35 -4.03 3.37 -3.46
C GLN A 35 -3.40 4.78 -3.44
N LEU A 36 -3.74 5.64 -4.41
CA LEU A 36 -3.31 7.04 -4.43
C LEU A 36 -3.68 7.77 -3.13
N VAL A 37 -4.92 7.61 -2.68
CA VAL A 37 -5.41 8.22 -1.44
C VAL A 37 -4.62 7.71 -0.24
N GLN A 38 -4.39 6.40 -0.16
CA GLN A 38 -3.66 5.78 0.93
C GLN A 38 -2.20 6.22 1.02
N SER A 39 -1.46 6.22 -0.09
CA SER A 39 -0.09 6.74 -0.12
C SER A 39 -0.04 8.23 0.22
N SER A 40 -1.05 9.02 -0.15
CA SER A 40 -1.15 10.43 0.23
C SER A 40 -1.38 10.60 1.74
N ILE A 41 -2.18 9.73 2.36
CA ILE A 41 -2.40 9.69 3.81
C ILE A 41 -1.07 9.37 4.53
N ILE A 42 -0.30 8.39 4.05
CA ILE A 42 1.00 8.03 4.66
C ILE A 42 2.02 9.16 4.50
N ALA A 43 2.06 9.81 3.33
CA ALA A 43 2.90 11.00 3.14
C ALA A 43 2.51 12.13 4.10
N LEU A 44 1.22 12.35 4.34
CA LEU A 44 0.72 13.32 5.32
C LEU A 44 1.19 12.99 6.73
N ILE A 45 1.17 11.72 7.15
CA ILE A 45 1.72 11.29 8.44
C ILE A 45 3.21 11.66 8.52
N SER A 46 3.99 11.36 7.47
CA SER A 46 5.41 11.69 7.42
C SER A 46 5.65 13.20 7.53
N PHE A 47 4.84 14.05 6.88
CA PHE A 47 4.97 15.50 6.98
C PHE A 47 4.61 16.05 8.36
N ILE A 48 3.57 15.51 9.01
CA ILE A 48 3.20 15.90 10.37
C ILE A 48 4.32 15.56 11.34
N LEU A 49 4.91 14.36 11.21
CA LEU A 49 6.05 13.95 12.03
C LEU A 49 7.30 14.78 11.74
N ALA A 50 7.56 15.11 10.48
CA ALA A 50 8.68 15.96 10.07
C ALA A 50 8.62 17.36 10.70
N TYR A 51 7.42 17.95 10.74
CA TYR A 51 7.19 19.25 11.37
C TYR A 51 7.46 19.23 12.87
N TYR A 52 7.09 18.13 13.55
CA TYR A 52 7.22 18.00 15.00
C TYR A 52 8.63 17.68 15.47
N GLU A 53 9.30 16.73 14.81
CA GLU A 53 10.68 16.33 15.12
C GLU A 53 11.73 17.30 14.55
N HIS A 54 11.30 18.28 13.74
CA HIS A 54 12.18 19.16 12.98
C HIS A 54 13.23 18.40 12.14
N SER A 55 12.88 17.19 11.67
CA SER A 55 13.77 16.31 10.93
C SER A 55 13.57 16.50 9.42
N ILE A 56 14.68 16.83 8.74
CA ILE A 56 14.71 16.94 7.28
C ILE A 56 14.50 15.57 6.62
N ASP A 57 14.96 14.49 7.25
CA ASP A 57 14.84 13.13 6.72
C ASP A 57 13.36 12.72 6.59
N LEU A 58 12.52 13.04 7.57
CA LEU A 58 11.07 12.75 7.50
C LEU A 58 10.36 13.57 6.42
N LEU A 59 10.85 14.78 6.16
CA LEU A 59 10.34 15.63 5.09
C LEU A 59 10.73 15.03 3.72
N ILE A 60 11.97 14.60 3.56
CA ILE A 60 12.45 13.90 2.35
C ILE A 60 11.63 12.62 2.13
N LEU A 61 11.43 11.82 3.18
CA LEU A 61 10.61 10.60 3.11
C LEU A 61 9.18 10.91 2.66
N GLY A 62 8.53 11.93 3.23
CA GLY A 62 7.18 12.34 2.84
C GLY A 62 7.09 12.77 1.37
N ILE A 63 8.09 13.52 0.88
CA ILE A 63 8.19 13.91 -0.54
C ILE A 63 8.38 12.67 -1.43
N LEU A 64 9.26 11.74 -1.04
CA LEU A 64 9.50 10.51 -1.79
C LEU A 64 8.23 9.67 -1.90
N ILE A 65 7.50 9.47 -0.80
CA ILE A 65 6.23 8.73 -0.80
C ILE A 65 5.20 9.42 -1.69
N ALA A 66 5.02 10.74 -1.54
CA ALA A 66 4.07 11.49 -2.36
C ALA A 66 4.42 11.46 -3.85
N PHE A 67 5.70 11.58 -4.19
CA PHE A 67 6.16 11.66 -5.57
C PHE A 67 6.29 10.30 -6.24
N LEU A 68 7.00 9.34 -5.63
CA LEU A 68 7.19 8.00 -6.19
C LEU A 68 5.90 7.20 -6.14
N ARG A 69 5.23 7.16 -4.99
CA ARG A 69 4.07 6.27 -4.81
C ARG A 69 2.77 6.94 -5.23
N GLY A 70 2.52 8.14 -4.69
CA GLY A 70 1.31 8.90 -5.01
C GLY A 70 1.27 9.32 -6.48
N PHE A 71 2.34 9.88 -7.02
CA PHE A 71 2.32 10.36 -8.40
C PHE A 71 2.80 9.31 -9.40
N LEU A 72 4.04 8.82 -9.25
CA LEU A 72 4.71 8.07 -10.31
C LEU A 72 4.08 6.68 -10.54
N ILE A 73 3.93 5.87 -9.49
CA ILE A 73 3.34 4.53 -9.57
C ILE A 73 1.88 4.60 -10.02
N THR A 74 1.05 5.43 -9.38
CA THR A 74 -0.36 5.62 -9.77
C THR A 74 -0.47 6.11 -11.22
N TYR A 75 0.39 7.04 -11.66
CA TYR A 75 0.40 7.51 -13.04
C TYR A 75 0.75 6.39 -14.04
N PHE A 76 1.73 5.54 -13.74
CA PHE A 76 2.08 4.42 -14.60
C PHE A 76 0.97 3.37 -14.70
N LEU A 77 0.26 3.14 -13.59
CA LEU A 77 -0.89 2.24 -13.56
C LEU A 77 -2.07 2.85 -14.34
N ASP A 78 -2.48 4.09 -14.04
CA ASP A 78 -3.66 4.73 -14.63
C ASP A 78 -3.49 5.02 -16.13
N LYS A 79 -2.34 5.55 -16.55
CA LYS A 79 -2.06 5.87 -17.96
C LYS A 79 -2.05 4.64 -18.87
N ARG A 80 -1.80 3.45 -18.31
CA ARG A 80 -1.72 2.21 -19.09
C ARG A 80 -2.92 1.29 -18.93
N VAL A 81 -3.89 1.63 -18.08
CA VAL A 81 -5.26 1.11 -18.25
C VAL A 81 -5.74 1.63 -19.61
N PRO A 82 -5.93 0.77 -20.62
CA PRO A 82 -6.29 1.24 -21.96
C PRO A 82 -7.58 2.05 -21.87
N GLY A 83 -7.59 3.26 -22.44
CA GLY A 83 -8.75 4.18 -22.42
C GLY A 83 -10.04 3.66 -23.08
N ARG A 84 -10.10 2.37 -23.45
CA ARG A 84 -11.29 1.66 -23.92
C ARG A 84 -11.71 0.49 -23.02
N MET A 85 -11.03 0.25 -21.90
CA MET A 85 -11.34 -0.82 -20.95
C MET A 85 -11.66 -0.26 -19.57
N THR A 86 -12.66 0.61 -19.50
CA THR A 86 -13.38 0.99 -18.26
C THR A 86 -14.09 -0.20 -17.58
N TYR A 87 -13.85 -1.43 -18.07
CA TYR A 87 -14.51 -2.68 -17.68
C TYR A 87 -13.53 -3.85 -17.49
N VAL A 88 -12.25 -3.61 -17.12
CA VAL A 88 -11.41 -4.71 -16.58
C VAL A 88 -11.92 -5.03 -15.18
N TYR A 89 -12.90 -5.92 -15.15
CA TYR A 89 -13.55 -6.45 -13.97
C TYR A 89 -12.96 -7.82 -13.69
N GLU A 90 -12.58 -8.09 -12.44
CA GLU A 90 -12.33 -9.46 -12.03
C GLU A 90 -13.67 -10.19 -11.90
N SER A 91 -13.99 -11.04 -12.89
CA SER A 91 -15.23 -11.83 -12.86
C SER A 91 -15.20 -12.92 -11.78
N ASN A 92 -16.34 -13.10 -11.10
CA ASN A 92 -16.60 -14.11 -10.06
C ASN A 92 -15.91 -13.90 -8.71
N VAL A 93 -15.69 -12.66 -8.29
CA VAL A 93 -15.16 -12.37 -6.96
C VAL A 93 -16.32 -12.08 -6.00
N ASN A 94 -16.57 -12.97 -5.04
CA ASN A 94 -17.56 -12.69 -3.99
C ASN A 94 -16.92 -11.77 -2.94
N VAL A 95 -17.02 -10.46 -3.17
CA VAL A 95 -16.41 -9.40 -2.35
C VAL A 95 -16.74 -9.55 -0.87
N ALA A 96 -17.99 -9.87 -0.53
CA ALA A 96 -18.40 -10.06 0.86
C ALA A 96 -17.65 -11.22 1.53
N SER A 97 -17.51 -12.36 0.84
CA SER A 97 -16.77 -13.49 1.38
C SER A 97 -15.27 -13.21 1.49
N LEU A 98 -14.69 -12.49 0.53
CA LEU A 98 -13.28 -12.10 0.60
C LEU A 98 -13.01 -11.16 1.78
N LEU A 99 -13.85 -10.15 2.00
CA LEU A 99 -13.69 -9.23 3.13
C LEU A 99 -13.80 -9.94 4.48
N LEU A 100 -14.69 -10.94 4.60
CA LEU A 100 -14.80 -11.73 5.84
C LEU A 100 -13.57 -12.60 6.08
N ILE A 101 -13.04 -13.24 5.03
CA ILE A 101 -11.83 -14.05 5.14
C ILE A 101 -10.60 -13.15 5.40
N ASP A 102 -10.52 -12.00 4.74
CA ASP A 102 -9.48 -10.99 4.97
C ASP A 102 -9.50 -10.52 6.43
N LEU A 103 -10.67 -10.15 6.95
CA LEU A 103 -10.82 -9.75 8.34
C LEU A 103 -10.39 -10.87 9.31
N ALA A 104 -10.79 -12.12 9.04
CA ALA A 104 -10.37 -13.25 9.83
C ALA A 104 -8.84 -13.46 9.77
N PHE A 105 -8.25 -13.33 8.57
CA PHE A 105 -6.82 -13.45 8.35
C PHE A 105 -6.02 -12.37 9.09
N ILE A 106 -6.47 -11.12 9.04
CA ILE A 106 -5.87 -9.99 9.77
C ILE A 106 -5.96 -10.22 11.28
N VAL A 107 -7.14 -10.59 11.80
CA VAL A 107 -7.33 -10.81 13.25
C VAL A 107 -6.44 -11.96 13.73
N VAL A 108 -6.39 -13.08 13.00
CA VAL A 108 -5.54 -14.23 13.35
C VAL A 108 -4.06 -13.87 13.25
N GLY A 109 -3.65 -13.18 12.19
CA GLY A 109 -2.26 -12.75 11.98
C GLY A 109 -1.77 -11.83 13.09
N ILE A 110 -2.56 -10.82 13.44
CA ILE A 110 -2.25 -9.89 14.53
C ILE A 110 -2.22 -10.62 15.87
N PHE A 111 -3.18 -11.52 16.14
CA PHE A 111 -3.22 -12.29 17.38
C PHE A 111 -1.95 -13.14 17.55
N ILE A 112 -1.50 -13.82 16.49
CA ILE A 112 -0.26 -14.62 16.49
C ILE A 112 0.95 -13.73 16.76
N ILE A 113 1.08 -12.62 16.04
CA ILE A 113 2.18 -11.65 16.22
C ILE A 113 2.19 -11.11 17.66
N TYR A 114 1.04 -10.74 18.21
CA TYR A 114 0.93 -10.21 19.56
C TYR A 114 1.30 -11.25 20.62
N SER A 115 0.82 -12.48 20.46
CA SER A 115 1.12 -13.60 21.36
C SER A 115 2.61 -13.93 21.40
N ILE A 116 3.28 -13.95 20.25
CA ILE A 116 4.68 -14.37 20.13
C ILE A 116 5.67 -13.23 20.40
N VAL A 117 5.45 -12.06 19.79
CA VAL A 117 6.45 -10.98 19.74
C VAL A 117 6.25 -9.99 20.88
N PHE A 118 5.00 -9.57 21.12
CA PHE A 118 4.69 -8.50 22.08
C PHE A 118 4.65 -8.98 23.53
N THR A 119 4.56 -10.29 23.78
CA THR A 119 4.71 -10.87 25.13
C THR A 119 6.17 -10.86 25.61
N SER A 120 7.14 -10.80 24.69
CA SER A 120 8.56 -11.00 25.00
C SER A 120 9.45 -9.76 24.79
N ALA A 121 8.99 -8.75 24.06
CA ALA A 121 9.77 -7.56 23.75
C ALA A 121 9.03 -6.27 24.17
N ASP A 122 9.66 -5.46 25.03
CA ASP A 122 9.24 -4.08 25.29
C ASP A 122 9.52 -3.22 24.05
N LEU A 123 8.53 -3.12 23.16
CA LEU A 123 8.63 -2.31 21.96
C LEU A 123 8.40 -0.84 22.32
N VAL A 124 9.50 -0.08 22.35
CA VAL A 124 9.46 1.38 22.45
C VAL A 124 9.16 1.96 21.08
N THR A 125 7.90 2.32 20.87
CA THR A 125 7.46 3.09 19.70
C THR A 125 7.97 4.52 19.81
N LYS A 126 8.51 5.07 18.71
CA LYS A 126 8.97 6.46 18.67
C LYS A 126 7.83 7.47 18.77
N PHE A 127 6.67 7.10 18.21
CA PHE A 127 5.48 7.95 18.15
C PHE A 127 4.25 7.17 18.55
N GLY A 128 3.35 7.80 19.31
CA GLY A 128 2.11 7.18 19.74
C GLY A 128 2.27 6.06 20.78
N PRO A 129 1.13 5.47 21.20
CA PRO A 129 1.10 4.33 22.10
C PRO A 129 1.55 3.07 21.36
N SER A 130 2.01 2.04 22.09
CA SER A 130 2.40 0.75 21.51
C SER A 130 1.30 0.10 20.67
N SER A 131 0.03 0.44 20.92
CA SER A 131 -1.13 -0.01 20.14
C SER A 131 -1.20 0.56 18.72
N ILE A 132 -0.44 1.60 18.38
CA ILE A 132 -0.44 2.21 17.04
C ILE A 132 0.02 1.23 15.95
N LEU A 133 0.79 0.20 16.32
CA LEU A 133 1.31 -0.81 15.40
C LEU A 133 0.23 -1.73 14.83
N ILE A 134 -0.98 -1.70 15.40
CA ILE A 134 -2.10 -2.45 14.86
C ILE A 134 -2.46 -2.02 13.43
N PHE A 135 -2.29 -0.74 13.09
CA PHE A 135 -2.62 -0.20 11.76
C PHE A 135 -1.70 -0.70 10.65
N PRO A 136 -0.35 -0.52 10.75
CA PRO A 136 0.54 -1.07 9.75
C PRO A 136 0.49 -2.60 9.69
N LEU A 137 0.34 -3.31 10.82
CA LEU A 137 0.19 -4.77 10.79
C LEU A 137 -1.10 -5.20 10.09
N SER A 138 -2.21 -4.48 10.31
CA SER A 138 -3.47 -4.76 9.60
C SER A 138 -3.31 -4.58 8.10
N LEU A 139 -2.68 -3.48 7.67
CA LEU A 139 -2.38 -3.21 6.27
C LEU A 139 -1.43 -4.26 5.66
N PHE A 140 -0.46 -4.73 6.44
CA PHE A 140 0.47 -5.76 5.98
C PHE A 140 -0.25 -7.07 5.65
N PHE A 141 -1.06 -7.58 6.59
CA PHE A 141 -1.84 -8.80 6.35
C PHE A 141 -2.90 -8.60 5.26
N GLN A 142 -3.54 -7.43 5.21
CA GLN A 142 -4.50 -7.09 4.15
C GLN A 142 -3.83 -7.06 2.77
N GLY A 143 -2.64 -6.47 2.64
CA GLY A 143 -1.86 -6.45 1.40
C GLY A 143 -1.47 -7.86 0.95
N LEU A 144 -0.97 -8.69 1.88
CA LEU A 144 -0.68 -10.10 1.61
C LEU A 144 -1.91 -10.87 1.14
N PHE A 145 -3.06 -10.66 1.79
CA PHE A 145 -4.31 -11.28 1.39
C PHE A 145 -4.78 -10.78 0.03
N LEU A 146 -4.60 -9.49 -0.30
CA LEU A 146 -4.94 -8.95 -1.60
C LEU A 146 -4.12 -9.63 -2.71
N ILE A 147 -2.82 -9.86 -2.50
CA ILE A 147 -1.97 -10.62 -3.44
C ILE A 147 -2.48 -12.07 -3.59
N GLY A 148 -2.78 -12.75 -2.49
CA GLY A 148 -3.15 -14.17 -2.50
C GLY A 148 -4.58 -14.45 -2.97
N SER A 149 -5.51 -13.51 -2.78
CA SER A 149 -6.93 -13.68 -3.11
C SER A 149 -7.27 -13.27 -4.54
N ARG A 150 -6.45 -12.43 -5.17
CA ARG A 150 -6.73 -11.83 -6.49
C ARG A 150 -6.06 -12.57 -7.64
N ARG A 151 -6.74 -12.57 -8.79
CA ARG A 151 -6.30 -13.29 -9.99
C ARG A 151 -5.63 -12.40 -11.03
N SER A 152 -5.99 -11.12 -11.07
CA SER A 152 -5.38 -10.17 -11.99
C SER A 152 -3.99 -9.79 -11.51
N THR A 153 -3.04 -9.76 -12.43
CA THR A 153 -1.69 -9.23 -12.19
C THR A 153 -1.73 -7.78 -11.68
N PHE A 154 -2.70 -6.97 -12.16
CA PHE A 154 -2.87 -5.60 -11.67
C PHE A 154 -3.26 -5.56 -10.19
N SER A 155 -4.20 -6.43 -9.77
CA SER A 155 -4.60 -6.53 -8.36
C SER A 155 -3.46 -7.01 -7.47
N GLN A 156 -2.65 -7.95 -7.96
CA GLN A 156 -1.46 -8.43 -7.24
C GLN A 156 -0.39 -7.35 -7.10
N ILE A 157 -0.15 -6.54 -8.14
CA ILE A 157 0.72 -5.37 -8.07
C ILE A 157 0.20 -4.37 -7.03
N ILE A 158 -1.11 -4.10 -7.02
CA ILE A 158 -1.71 -3.20 -6.03
C ILE A 158 -1.52 -3.77 -4.61
N GLY A 159 -1.69 -5.07 -4.41
CA GLY A 159 -1.37 -5.75 -3.14
C GLY A 159 0.09 -5.66 -2.73
N TYR A 160 1.02 -5.70 -3.68
CA TYR A 160 2.43 -5.45 -3.41
C TYR A 160 2.68 -4.01 -2.95
N ILE A 161 2.06 -3.02 -3.60
CA ILE A 161 2.19 -1.60 -3.18
C ILE A 161 1.52 -1.38 -1.81
N GLU A 162 0.41 -2.08 -1.51
CA GLU A 162 -0.20 -2.09 -0.18
C GLU A 162 0.76 -2.61 0.90
N GLU A 163 1.48 -3.70 0.60
CA GLU A 163 2.49 -4.25 1.49
C GLU A 163 3.64 -3.24 1.72
N GLU A 164 4.15 -2.61 0.67
CA GLU A 164 5.16 -1.55 0.81
C GLU A 164 4.67 -0.35 1.64
N ASN A 165 3.41 0.05 1.48
CA ASN A 165 2.80 1.12 2.27
C ASN A 165 2.70 0.74 3.75
N SER A 166 2.35 -0.52 4.03
CA SER A 166 2.31 -1.05 5.38
C SER A 166 3.69 -1.06 6.04
N LEU A 167 4.74 -1.45 5.30
CA LEU A 167 6.12 -1.49 5.79
C LEU A 167 6.66 -0.09 6.08
N VAL A 168 6.38 0.88 5.20
CA VAL A 168 6.79 2.28 5.44
C VAL A 168 6.08 2.84 6.66
N LEU A 169 4.78 2.60 6.81
CA LEU A 169 4.03 3.03 8.00
C LEU A 169 4.54 2.33 9.28
N PHE A 170 4.87 1.04 9.20
CA PHE A 170 5.48 0.30 10.31
C PHE A 170 6.84 0.90 10.71
N ALA A 171 7.68 1.14 9.72
CA ALA A 171 9.03 1.64 9.90
C ALA A 171 9.03 3.08 10.46
N LEU A 172 8.07 3.92 10.08
CA LEU A 172 7.89 5.27 10.64
C LEU A 172 7.79 5.26 12.17
N PHE A 173 7.20 4.21 12.76
CA PHE A 173 7.00 4.11 14.19
C PHE A 173 8.15 3.44 14.96
N LEU A 174 8.96 2.60 14.31
CA LEU A 174 10.00 1.78 14.97
C LEU A 174 11.43 2.12 14.55
N VAL A 175 11.65 2.48 13.29
CA VAL A 175 12.97 2.43 12.64
C VAL A 175 13.56 3.83 12.51
N PRO A 176 14.89 4.00 12.53
CA PRO A 176 15.55 5.25 12.14
C PRO A 176 15.26 5.65 10.69
N VAL A 177 14.88 6.91 10.47
CA VAL A 177 14.40 7.45 9.19
C VAL A 177 15.36 7.20 8.00
N PRO A 178 16.70 7.33 8.14
CA PRO A 178 17.61 7.05 7.02
C PRO A 178 17.46 5.63 6.46
N ILE A 179 17.30 4.62 7.33
CA ILE A 179 17.12 3.23 6.92
C ILE A 179 15.78 3.04 6.20
N ILE A 180 14.74 3.77 6.63
CA ILE A 180 13.42 3.75 5.97
C ILE A 180 13.53 4.27 4.54
N ILE A 181 14.24 5.38 4.34
CA ILE A 181 14.42 5.98 3.01
C ILE A 181 15.13 5.00 2.08
N GLU A 182 16.24 4.41 2.52
CA GLU A 182 17.01 3.47 1.71
C GLU A 182 16.17 2.24 1.31
N ALA A 183 15.49 1.63 2.29
CA ALA A 183 14.64 0.47 2.05
C ALA A 183 13.43 0.82 1.16
N SER A 184 12.76 1.94 1.42
CA SER A 184 11.60 2.41 0.65
C SER A 184 11.98 2.65 -0.81
N VAL A 185 13.08 3.37 -1.07
CA VAL A 185 13.52 3.67 -2.44
C VAL A 185 13.90 2.38 -3.17
N PHE A 186 14.56 1.44 -2.48
CA PHE A 186 14.90 0.14 -3.07
C PHE A 186 13.64 -0.64 -3.50
N LEU A 187 12.64 -0.73 -2.62
CA LEU A 187 11.39 -1.41 -2.93
C LEU A 187 10.59 -0.68 -4.02
N ASP A 188 10.54 0.66 -4.01
CA ASP A 188 9.86 1.46 -5.04
C ASP A 188 10.46 1.23 -6.44
N VAL A 189 11.80 1.10 -6.52
CA VAL A 189 12.49 0.79 -7.77
C VAL A 189 12.16 -0.62 -8.25
N LEU A 190 12.11 -1.61 -7.34
CA LEU A 190 11.67 -2.96 -7.69
C LEU A 190 10.24 -2.96 -8.22
N ALA A 191 9.33 -2.24 -7.55
CA ALA A 191 7.95 -2.04 -7.99
C ALA A 191 7.90 -1.50 -9.42
N LEU A 192 8.65 -0.42 -9.68
CA LEU A 192 8.71 0.23 -10.99
C LEU A 192 9.20 -0.72 -12.09
N VAL A 193 10.22 -1.53 -11.80
CA VAL A 193 10.79 -2.50 -12.73
C VAL A 193 9.79 -3.62 -13.03
N VAL A 194 9.13 -4.17 -12.01
CA VAL A 194 8.11 -5.22 -12.16
C VAL A 194 6.93 -4.70 -12.97
N ILE A 195 6.39 -3.54 -12.59
CA ILE A 195 5.29 -2.87 -13.30
C ILE A 195 5.69 -2.62 -14.76
N SER A 196 6.88 -2.05 -15.00
CA SER A 196 7.35 -1.76 -16.36
C SER A 196 7.49 -3.02 -17.21
N SER A 197 8.02 -4.11 -16.63
CA SER A 197 8.23 -5.38 -17.32
C SER A 197 6.90 -6.02 -17.74
N ILE A 198 5.93 -6.06 -16.84
CA ILE A 198 4.59 -6.60 -17.11
C ILE A 198 3.90 -5.79 -18.20
N LEU A 199 3.98 -4.46 -18.11
CA LEU A 199 3.36 -3.57 -19.10
C LEU A 199 4.00 -3.69 -20.50
N VAL A 200 5.30 -3.98 -20.58
CA VAL A 200 5.96 -4.25 -21.86
C VAL A 200 5.42 -5.54 -22.49
N ILE A 201 5.28 -6.61 -21.69
CA ILE A 201 4.78 -7.92 -22.16
C ILE A 201 3.33 -7.81 -22.67
N GLU A 202 2.47 -7.07 -21.97
CA GLU A 202 1.07 -6.92 -22.34
C GLU A 202 0.87 -6.20 -23.69
N LYS A 203 1.72 -5.19 -23.96
CA LYS A 203 1.70 -4.42 -25.22
C LYS A 203 2.00 -5.29 -26.45
N PHE A 204 2.77 -6.36 -26.30
CA PHE A 204 3.07 -7.29 -27.40
C PHE A 204 1.90 -8.21 -27.77
N ARG A 205 0.89 -8.38 -26.89
CA ARG A 205 -0.28 -9.23 -27.18
C ARG A 205 -1.37 -8.55 -28.03
N HIS A 206 -1.24 -7.25 -28.30
CA HIS A 206 -2.25 -6.44 -29.02
C HIS A 206 -1.83 -6.02 -30.44
N TYR A 207 -0.82 -6.66 -31.04
CA TYR A 207 -0.58 -6.58 -32.48
C TYR A 207 -0.86 -7.92 -33.17
N PRO A 208 -2.12 -8.22 -33.56
CA PRO A 208 -2.32 -9.07 -34.70
C PRO A 208 -1.92 -8.26 -35.94
N MET A 209 -0.88 -8.72 -36.63
CA MET A 209 -0.54 -8.29 -37.99
C MET A 209 -1.61 -8.84 -38.95
N GLU A 210 -2.83 -8.33 -38.86
CA GLU A 210 -3.92 -8.62 -39.77
C GLU A 210 -4.44 -7.30 -40.33
N GLU A 211 -3.75 -6.78 -41.36
CA GLU A 211 -4.34 -6.00 -42.46
C GLU A 211 -3.25 -5.65 -43.47
N LEU A 212 -2.72 -6.68 -44.14
CA LEU A 212 -2.17 -6.55 -45.50
C LEU A 212 -2.75 -7.69 -46.35
N ARG A 213 -4.07 -7.71 -46.47
CA ARG A 213 -4.76 -8.34 -47.59
C ARG A 213 -5.72 -7.31 -48.19
N GLY A 214 -5.20 -6.64 -49.21
CA GLY A 214 -5.87 -5.73 -50.11
C GLY A 214 -4.95 -5.52 -51.29
#